data_AF-A0A4Q2RX88-F1
#
_entry.id   AF-A0A4Q2RX88-F1
#
_cell.length_a   1.000
_cell.length_b   1.000
_cell.length_c   1.000
_cell.angle_alpha   90.00
_cell.angle_beta   90.00
_cell.angle_gamma   90.00
#
_symmetry.space_group_name_H-M   'P 1'
#
loop_
_entity.id
_entity.type
_entity.pdbx_description
1 polymer ?
#
loop_
_entity_poly.entity_id
_entity_poly.type
_entity_poly.pdbx_seq_one_letter_code
_entity_poly.pdbx_strand_id
1 'polypeptide(L)'
;MSEVAMPGPTGTTIAVSVHGAAGVLDLVVPTGATSVDVAREYAKQAQVPGIPLLQTALGQRLNASVPLHEAGIQSGDVLVATAGVHLPRKQTLLDAAKNAPESPALASMIATIAAAIAVLAAWYAGRTGDDTVRTVATGILLACGLVGALPVGRHTRQRAAAAPAFAAAAAFAALYEPGVHLLPAILGACGISAAVVAGIGRALSEHGDEVGAVWIASGLTVFACCALPALLGWDDRVAWTLLVFLSMMAARFAPSLAIDVPDEALLDLDRLAVTAWSARDSQRSGRRGRIVVAGDAMERLVRRASRIVTGASVAVLVTMAVSSPLLLRTATIDLDVIGARCLVFFAGCSLLLAARSYRHAAARVLLRLAGLSGLAALAAHLVVGPGAPHLGSFFYAVVALGAIALAAAVATGRGWRSVWWSRRAEVAESFCGSFAFASAVVAAGVFRRLWEMTS
;
A
#
# COMPACT_ATOMS: atom_id res chain seq x y z
N MET A 1 -30.40 -41.58 63.18
CA MET A 1 -29.22 -40.69 63.06
C MET A 1 -28.86 -40.65 61.59
N SER A 2 -29.11 -39.50 60.98
CA SER A 2 -28.91 -39.26 59.55
C SER A 2 -27.43 -39.09 59.26
N GLU A 3 -26.90 -39.93 58.37
CA GLU A 3 -25.59 -39.71 57.77
C GLU A 3 -25.83 -38.92 56.47
N VAL A 4 -25.66 -37.61 56.58
CA VAL A 4 -25.64 -36.69 55.44
C VAL A 4 -24.37 -36.99 54.65
N ALA A 5 -24.51 -37.69 53.53
CA ALA A 5 -23.45 -37.83 52.56
C ALA A 5 -23.12 -36.45 51.97
N MET A 6 -21.97 -35.91 52.39
CA MET A 6 -21.40 -34.69 51.83
C MET A 6 -21.11 -34.90 50.33
N PRO A 7 -21.58 -34.02 49.42
CA PRO A 7 -21.16 -34.07 48.02
C PRO A 7 -19.65 -33.76 47.93
N GLY A 8 -18.93 -34.59 47.17
CA GLY A 8 -17.50 -34.44 46.90
C GLY A 8 -17.14 -33.11 46.22
N PRO A 9 -15.84 -32.78 46.09
CA PRO A 9 -15.38 -31.49 45.63
C PRO A 9 -15.99 -31.17 44.25
N THR A 10 -16.61 -29.99 44.16
CA THR A 10 -17.20 -29.43 42.93
C THR A 10 -16.24 -29.59 41.76
N GLY A 11 -16.62 -30.43 40.80
CA GLY A 11 -15.82 -30.71 39.61
C GLY A 11 -15.41 -29.42 38.92
N THR A 12 -14.13 -29.30 38.60
CA THR A 12 -13.58 -28.21 37.81
C THR A 12 -14.35 -28.11 36.49
N THR A 13 -14.82 -26.91 36.13
CA THR A 13 -15.55 -26.64 34.89
C THR A 13 -14.66 -25.85 33.93
N ILE A 14 -14.90 -26.02 32.63
CA ILE A 14 -14.24 -25.30 31.54
C ILE A 14 -15.31 -24.55 30.77
N ALA A 15 -15.12 -23.25 30.52
CA ALA A 15 -15.98 -22.47 29.64
C ALA A 15 -15.39 -22.48 28.22
N VAL A 16 -16.17 -22.86 27.21
CA VAL A 16 -15.74 -22.92 25.81
C VAL A 16 -16.78 -22.27 24.90
N SER A 17 -16.34 -21.59 23.85
CA SER A 17 -17.21 -20.99 22.84
C SER A 17 -17.25 -21.87 21.59
N VAL A 18 -18.39 -22.45 21.27
CA VAL A 18 -18.56 -23.33 20.11
C VAL A 18 -19.15 -22.55 18.94
N HIS A 19 -18.38 -22.42 17.86
CA HIS A 19 -18.77 -21.80 16.60
C HIS A 19 -19.26 -22.87 15.61
N GLY A 20 -20.49 -22.77 15.13
CA GLY A 20 -21.00 -23.65 14.07
C GLY A 20 -21.99 -22.96 13.15
N ALA A 21 -22.61 -23.73 12.26
CA ALA A 21 -23.51 -23.23 11.22
C ALA A 21 -24.75 -22.49 11.77
N ALA A 22 -25.17 -22.82 13.00
CA ALA A 22 -26.29 -22.18 13.68
C ALA A 22 -25.89 -20.96 14.53
N GLY A 23 -24.60 -20.61 14.56
CA GLY A 23 -24.06 -19.49 15.34
C GLY A 23 -23.09 -19.93 16.44
N VAL A 24 -22.79 -18.99 17.34
CA VAL A 24 -21.86 -19.14 18.46
C VAL A 24 -22.62 -19.43 19.74
N LEU A 25 -22.21 -20.45 20.48
CA LEU A 25 -22.79 -20.82 21.77
C LEU A 25 -21.70 -20.98 22.81
N ASP A 26 -21.82 -20.25 23.92
CA ASP A 26 -20.93 -20.38 25.07
C ASP A 26 -21.45 -21.50 25.99
N LEU A 27 -20.62 -22.52 26.19
CA LEU A 27 -20.94 -23.69 26.98
C LEU A 27 -19.99 -23.79 28.17
N VAL A 28 -20.55 -24.06 29.36
CA VAL A 28 -19.79 -24.40 30.55
C VAL A 28 -19.91 -25.91 30.75
N VAL A 29 -18.80 -26.62 30.61
CA VAL A 29 -18.75 -28.08 30.60
C VAL A 29 -17.81 -28.60 31.69
N PRO A 30 -18.08 -29.78 32.28
CA PRO A 30 -17.16 -30.41 33.23
C PRO A 30 -15.79 -30.69 32.58
N THR A 31 -14.69 -30.63 33.35
CA THR A 31 -13.33 -30.94 32.86
C THR A 31 -13.19 -32.34 32.27
N GLY A 32 -13.99 -33.30 32.74
CA GLY A 32 -14.04 -34.66 32.21
C GLY A 32 -14.90 -34.82 30.94
N ALA A 33 -15.57 -33.77 30.46
CA ALA A 33 -16.42 -33.85 29.28
C ALA A 33 -15.59 -34.16 28.02
N THR A 34 -16.13 -35.03 27.17
CA THR A 34 -15.52 -35.35 25.89
C THR A 34 -15.99 -34.38 24.80
N SER A 35 -15.28 -34.36 23.66
CA SER A 35 -15.69 -33.56 22.50
C SER A 35 -17.07 -33.95 21.95
N VAL A 36 -17.51 -35.20 22.14
CA VAL A 36 -18.86 -35.67 21.73
C VAL A 36 -19.94 -35.10 22.65
N ASP A 37 -19.67 -34.99 23.95
CA ASP A 37 -20.63 -34.44 24.91
C ASP A 37 -20.90 -32.96 24.64
N VAL A 38 -19.82 -32.20 24.36
CA VAL A 38 -19.92 -30.79 23.99
C VAL A 38 -20.61 -30.61 22.64
N ALA A 39 -20.32 -31.48 21.65
CA ALA A 39 -20.99 -31.46 20.36
C ALA A 39 -22.49 -31.75 20.47
N ARG A 40 -22.87 -32.69 21.35
CA ARG A 40 -24.26 -33.05 21.61
C ARG A 40 -25.02 -31.91 22.28
N GLU A 41 -24.41 -31.26 23.28
CA GLU A 41 -25.02 -30.10 23.93
C GLU A 41 -25.14 -28.91 22.97
N TYR A 42 -24.13 -28.66 22.14
CA TYR A 42 -24.23 -27.68 21.07
C TYR A 42 -25.38 -28.01 20.10
N ALA A 43 -25.47 -29.25 19.60
CA ALA A 43 -26.52 -29.65 18.66
C ALA A 43 -27.93 -29.51 19.26
N LYS A 44 -28.08 -29.85 20.55
CA LYS A 44 -29.34 -29.74 21.29
C LYS A 44 -29.76 -28.28 21.47
N GLN A 45 -28.86 -27.42 21.91
CA GLN A 45 -29.18 -26.01 22.19
C GLN A 45 -29.29 -25.17 20.91
N ALA A 46 -28.49 -25.49 19.89
CA ALA A 46 -28.53 -24.81 18.59
C ALA A 46 -29.54 -25.42 17.60
N GLN A 47 -30.32 -26.43 18.04
CA GLN A 47 -31.33 -27.14 17.23
C GLN A 47 -30.80 -27.66 15.88
N VAL A 48 -29.56 -28.17 15.88
CA VAL A 48 -28.93 -28.72 14.67
C VAL A 48 -29.28 -30.19 14.53
N PRO A 49 -29.68 -30.68 13.34
CA PRO A 49 -30.23 -32.03 13.14
C PRO A 49 -29.21 -33.18 13.28
N GLY A 50 -27.94 -32.91 13.60
CA GLY A 50 -26.90 -33.92 13.80
C GLY A 50 -25.79 -33.46 14.73
N ILE A 51 -25.10 -34.41 15.36
CA ILE A 51 -23.97 -34.13 16.26
C ILE A 51 -22.76 -33.72 15.40
N PRO A 52 -22.28 -32.47 15.48
CA PRO A 52 -21.16 -32.00 14.67
C PRO A 52 -19.82 -32.55 15.18
N LEU A 53 -18.81 -32.55 14.31
CA LEU A 53 -17.43 -32.84 14.71
C LEU A 53 -16.78 -31.55 15.22
N LEU A 54 -16.23 -31.58 16.44
CA LEU A 54 -15.51 -30.45 17.01
C LEU A 54 -14.05 -30.43 16.57
N GLN A 55 -13.60 -29.25 16.20
CA GLN A 55 -12.21 -28.95 15.86
C GLN A 55 -11.72 -27.76 16.68
N THR A 56 -10.42 -27.65 16.88
CA THR A 56 -9.83 -26.42 17.43
C THR A 56 -9.95 -25.28 16.43
N ALA A 57 -9.74 -24.03 16.87
CA ALA A 57 -9.66 -22.88 15.98
C ALA A 57 -8.60 -23.02 14.87
N LEU A 58 -7.61 -23.90 15.05
CA LEU A 58 -6.55 -24.21 14.08
C LEU A 58 -6.92 -25.38 13.14
N GLY A 59 -8.15 -25.91 13.22
CA GLY A 59 -8.64 -27.00 12.37
C GLY A 59 -8.18 -28.41 12.78
N GLN A 60 -7.60 -28.57 13.97
CA GLN A 60 -7.25 -29.90 14.49
C GLN A 60 -8.50 -30.57 15.05
N ARG A 61 -8.81 -31.78 14.58
CA ARG A 61 -9.95 -32.55 15.07
C ARG A 61 -9.68 -33.01 16.50
N LEU A 62 -10.65 -32.77 17.37
CA LEU A 62 -10.61 -33.32 18.72
C LEU A 62 -10.98 -34.80 18.67
N ASN A 63 -10.25 -35.62 19.42
CA ASN A 63 -10.57 -37.03 19.55
C ASN A 63 -11.87 -37.18 20.37
N ALA A 64 -12.76 -38.05 19.91
CA ALA A 64 -14.05 -38.31 20.53
C ALA A 64 -13.95 -38.98 21.90
N SER A 65 -12.86 -39.71 22.16
CA SER A 65 -12.67 -40.50 23.38
C SER A 65 -11.81 -39.83 24.45
N VAL A 66 -11.25 -38.66 24.17
CA VAL A 66 -10.31 -37.97 25.07
C VAL A 66 -11.03 -36.81 25.76
N PRO A 67 -10.91 -36.66 27.09
CA PRO A 67 -11.43 -35.52 27.82
C PRO A 67 -10.85 -34.20 27.31
N LEU A 68 -11.63 -33.11 27.33
CA LEU A 68 -11.19 -31.81 26.83
C LEU A 68 -9.90 -31.30 27.49
N HIS A 69 -9.73 -31.51 28.79
CA HIS A 69 -8.53 -31.07 29.51
C HIS A 69 -7.26 -31.84 29.07
N GLU A 70 -7.37 -33.13 28.78
CA GLU A 70 -6.25 -33.95 28.26
C GLU A 70 -5.94 -33.63 26.80
N ALA A 71 -6.94 -33.17 26.04
CA ALA A 71 -6.77 -32.64 24.70
C ALA A 71 -6.15 -31.23 24.67
N GLY A 72 -5.78 -30.67 25.83
CA GLY A 72 -5.14 -29.36 25.97
C GLY A 72 -6.09 -28.18 25.84
N ILE A 73 -7.40 -28.40 25.90
CA ILE A 73 -8.41 -27.32 25.80
C ILE A 73 -8.55 -26.62 27.16
N GLN A 74 -8.41 -25.30 27.13
CA GLN A 74 -8.49 -24.43 28.30
C GLN A 74 -9.79 -23.60 28.30
N SER A 75 -10.07 -23.01 29.45
CA SER A 75 -11.23 -22.11 29.59
C SER A 75 -11.01 -20.85 28.75
N GLY A 76 -11.98 -20.50 27.92
CA GLY A 76 -11.91 -19.41 26.94
C GLY A 76 -11.54 -19.87 25.52
N ASP A 77 -11.24 -21.16 25.32
CA ASP A 77 -10.93 -21.67 23.99
C ASP A 77 -12.18 -21.73 23.09
N VAL A 78 -11.92 -21.51 21.79
CA VAL A 78 -12.93 -21.53 20.74
C VAL A 78 -12.86 -22.86 19.99
N LEU A 79 -13.99 -23.56 19.96
CA LEU A 79 -14.18 -24.82 19.23
C LEU A 79 -15.04 -24.58 18.00
N VAL A 80 -14.74 -25.26 16.91
CA VAL A 80 -15.48 -25.16 15.64
C VAL A 80 -16.27 -26.43 15.41
N ALA A 81 -17.60 -26.32 15.40
CA ALA A 81 -18.54 -27.36 15.06
C ALA A 81 -18.68 -27.47 13.53
N THR A 82 -18.16 -28.56 12.98
CA THR A 82 -18.18 -28.84 11.54
C THR A 82 -19.21 -29.94 11.21
N ALA A 83 -20.01 -29.71 10.18
CA ALA A 83 -20.97 -30.69 9.67
C ALA A 83 -20.28 -31.63 8.66
N GLY A 84 -20.04 -32.87 9.09
CA GLY A 84 -19.64 -33.97 8.23
C GLY A 84 -18.14 -34.07 7.90
N VAL A 85 -17.64 -35.31 7.81
CA VAL A 85 -16.39 -35.62 7.13
C VAL A 85 -16.62 -35.34 5.65
N HIS A 86 -16.09 -34.23 5.13
CA HIS A 86 -16.02 -34.03 3.68
C HIS A 86 -15.14 -35.14 3.10
N LEU A 87 -15.75 -36.21 2.61
CA LEU A 87 -15.08 -37.16 1.73
C LEU A 87 -14.67 -36.35 0.49
N PRO A 88 -13.37 -36.20 0.20
CA PRO A 88 -12.94 -35.47 -0.97
C PRO A 88 -13.51 -36.18 -2.19
N ARG A 89 -14.45 -35.53 -2.87
CA ARG A 89 -14.93 -35.96 -4.18
C ARG A 89 -13.69 -36.13 -5.05
N LYS A 90 -13.47 -37.31 -5.64
CA LYS A 90 -12.40 -37.53 -6.62
C LYS A 90 -12.64 -36.58 -7.80
N GLN A 91 -12.08 -35.38 -7.71
CA GLN A 91 -12.00 -34.45 -8.82
C GLN A 91 -11.03 -35.06 -9.81
N THR A 92 -11.46 -35.19 -11.07
CA THR A 92 -10.57 -35.57 -12.15
C THR A 92 -9.46 -34.51 -12.26
N LEU A 93 -8.25 -34.89 -12.68
CA LEU A 93 -7.13 -33.93 -12.84
C LEU A 93 -7.49 -32.74 -13.76
N LEU A 94 -8.43 -32.94 -14.69
CA LEU A 94 -8.99 -31.90 -15.55
C LEU A 94 -9.90 -30.92 -14.79
N ASP A 95 -10.75 -31.41 -13.88
CA ASP A 95 -11.56 -30.55 -13.01
C ASP A 95 -10.70 -29.84 -11.96
N ALA A 96 -9.63 -30.48 -11.48
CA ALA A 96 -8.65 -29.88 -10.58
C ALA A 96 -7.80 -28.80 -11.28
N ALA A 97 -7.49 -28.96 -12.58
CA ALA A 97 -6.79 -27.94 -13.37
C ALA A 97 -7.70 -26.77 -13.77
N LYS A 98 -8.96 -27.02 -14.11
CA LYS A 98 -9.97 -25.97 -14.39
C LYS A 98 -10.36 -25.19 -13.14
N ASN A 99 -10.39 -25.83 -11.98
CA ASN A 99 -10.70 -25.22 -10.69
C ASN A 99 -9.46 -24.98 -9.82
N ALA A 100 -8.25 -25.07 -10.40
CA ALA A 100 -7.02 -24.83 -9.65
C ALA A 100 -7.10 -23.40 -9.09
N PRO A 101 -6.87 -23.20 -7.79
CA PRO A 101 -6.88 -21.86 -7.21
C PRO A 101 -5.84 -21.03 -7.94
N GLU A 102 -6.32 -20.06 -8.73
CA GLU A 102 -5.46 -19.18 -9.50
C GLU A 102 -4.50 -18.49 -8.54
N SER A 103 -3.23 -18.38 -8.91
CA SER A 103 -2.26 -17.59 -8.15
C SER A 103 -2.29 -16.16 -8.71
N PRO A 104 -3.12 -15.23 -8.15
CA PRO A 104 -3.12 -13.83 -8.57
C PRO A 104 -1.72 -13.21 -8.47
N ALA A 105 -0.87 -13.76 -7.60
CA ALA A 105 0.54 -13.43 -7.46
C ALA A 105 1.36 -13.65 -8.75
N LEU A 106 1.19 -14.79 -9.43
CA LEU A 106 1.94 -15.09 -10.66
C LEU A 106 1.49 -14.18 -11.80
N ALA A 107 0.17 -13.98 -11.96
CA ALA A 107 -0.36 -13.03 -12.94
C ALA A 107 0.12 -11.60 -12.67
N SER A 108 0.17 -11.16 -11.41
CA SER A 108 0.71 -9.85 -11.06
C SER A 108 2.21 -9.75 -11.34
N MET A 109 2.98 -10.81 -11.06
CA MET A 109 4.41 -10.86 -11.34
C MET A 109 4.68 -10.73 -12.84
N ILE A 110 3.96 -11.50 -13.68
CA ILE A 110 4.08 -11.39 -15.15
C ILE A 110 3.71 -9.98 -15.61
N ALA A 111 2.62 -9.40 -15.10
CA ALA A 111 2.22 -8.04 -15.47
C ALA A 111 3.28 -7.00 -15.08
N THR A 112 3.92 -7.13 -13.91
CA THR A 112 5.01 -6.25 -13.49
C THR A 112 6.26 -6.40 -14.35
N ILE A 113 6.63 -7.64 -14.71
CA ILE A 113 7.77 -7.91 -15.60
C ILE A 113 7.48 -7.32 -16.99
N ALA A 114 6.27 -7.49 -17.51
CA ALA A 114 5.87 -6.96 -18.81
C ALA A 114 5.92 -5.42 -18.83
N ALA A 115 5.47 -4.75 -17.76
CA ALA A 115 5.61 -3.29 -17.61
C ALA A 115 7.08 -2.84 -17.58
N ALA A 116 7.96 -3.58 -16.89
CA ALA A 116 9.39 -3.29 -16.87
C ALA A 116 10.03 -3.45 -18.27
N ILE A 117 9.67 -4.52 -18.99
CA ILE A 117 10.11 -4.76 -20.37
C ILE A 117 9.61 -3.64 -21.30
N ALA A 118 8.37 -3.17 -21.12
CA ALA A 118 7.82 -2.07 -21.91
C ALA A 118 8.63 -0.77 -21.75
N VAL A 119 8.99 -0.42 -20.53
CA VAL A 119 9.85 0.76 -20.24
C VAL A 119 11.22 0.60 -20.88
N LEU A 120 11.83 -0.60 -20.79
CA LEU A 120 13.12 -0.88 -21.43
C LEU A 120 13.01 -0.81 -22.96
N ALA A 121 11.95 -1.36 -23.55
CA ALA A 121 11.71 -1.32 -24.98
C ALA A 121 11.57 0.12 -25.48
N ALA A 122 10.81 0.96 -24.76
CA ALA A 122 10.69 2.38 -25.07
C ALA A 122 12.02 3.13 -24.96
N TRP A 123 12.81 2.83 -23.93
CA TRP A 123 14.14 3.41 -23.74
C TRP A 123 15.08 3.08 -24.91
N TYR A 124 15.11 1.82 -25.34
CA TYR A 124 15.91 1.41 -26.50
C TYR A 124 15.39 2.05 -27.79
N ALA A 125 14.07 2.01 -28.04
CA ALA A 125 13.45 2.60 -29.23
C ALA A 125 13.80 4.09 -29.36
N GLY A 126 13.70 4.85 -28.27
CA GLY A 126 14.06 6.27 -28.26
C GLY A 126 15.54 6.57 -28.51
N ARG A 127 16.45 5.60 -28.28
CA ARG A 127 17.90 5.79 -28.47
C ARG A 127 18.46 5.27 -29.79
N THR A 128 17.76 4.33 -30.44
CA THR A 128 18.26 3.68 -31.66
C THR A 128 18.44 4.63 -32.84
N GLY A 129 17.73 5.77 -32.88
CA GLY A 129 17.79 6.73 -33.97
C GLY A 129 17.15 6.25 -35.29
N ASP A 130 16.56 5.05 -35.30
CA ASP A 130 15.81 4.49 -36.43
C ASP A 130 14.31 4.77 -36.27
N ASP A 131 13.78 5.61 -37.15
CA ASP A 131 12.37 6.01 -37.17
C ASP A 131 11.41 4.85 -37.35
N THR A 132 11.81 3.80 -38.08
CA THR A 132 10.97 2.64 -38.34
C THR A 132 10.80 1.83 -37.07
N VAL A 133 11.92 1.53 -36.38
CA VAL A 133 11.92 0.80 -35.11
C VAL A 133 11.15 1.59 -34.04
N ARG A 134 11.35 2.91 -33.98
CA ARG A 134 10.64 3.80 -33.06
C ARG A 134 9.13 3.79 -33.29
N THR A 135 8.70 3.90 -34.54
CA THR A 135 7.26 3.91 -34.90
C THR A 135 6.60 2.57 -34.60
N VAL A 136 7.24 1.46 -34.96
CA VAL A 136 6.73 0.11 -34.71
C VAL A 136 6.66 -0.17 -33.20
N ALA A 137 7.72 0.13 -32.44
CA ALA A 137 7.72 -0.04 -30.99
C ALA A 137 6.62 0.78 -30.31
N THR A 138 6.48 2.05 -30.71
CA THR A 138 5.43 2.95 -30.21
C THR A 138 4.03 2.39 -30.49
N GLY A 139 3.77 1.95 -31.73
CA GLY A 139 2.49 1.35 -32.12
C GLY A 139 2.15 0.10 -31.33
N ILE A 140 3.12 -0.80 -31.14
CA ILE A 140 2.95 -2.03 -30.34
C ILE A 140 2.68 -1.69 -28.88
N LEU A 141 3.46 -0.79 -28.28
CA LEU A 141 3.28 -0.40 -26.88
C LEU A 141 1.92 0.27 -26.64
N LEU A 142 1.50 1.16 -27.55
CA LEU A 142 0.20 1.81 -27.48
C LEU A 142 -0.94 0.78 -27.60
N ALA A 143 -0.84 -0.15 -28.55
CA ALA A 143 -1.80 -1.23 -28.71
C ALA A 143 -1.87 -2.11 -27.46
N CYS A 144 -0.74 -2.48 -26.86
CA CYS A 144 -0.69 -3.22 -25.60
C CYS A 144 -1.35 -2.45 -24.43
N GLY A 145 -1.15 -1.13 -24.36
CA GLY A 145 -1.81 -0.27 -23.36
C GLY A 145 -3.33 -0.26 -23.52
N LEU A 146 -3.83 -0.05 -24.75
CA LEU A 146 -5.27 -0.02 -25.02
C LEU A 146 -5.93 -1.38 -24.82
N VAL A 147 -5.34 -2.46 -25.34
CA VAL A 147 -5.83 -3.82 -25.15
C VAL A 147 -5.77 -4.22 -23.67
N GLY A 148 -4.74 -3.78 -22.95
CA GLY A 148 -4.59 -4.02 -21.51
C GLY A 148 -5.72 -3.41 -20.67
N ALA A 149 -6.31 -2.30 -21.12
CA ALA A 149 -7.41 -1.60 -20.44
C ALA A 149 -8.81 -2.21 -20.72
N LEU A 150 -8.95 -3.05 -21.74
CA LEU A 150 -10.24 -3.67 -22.08
C LEU A 150 -10.67 -4.70 -21.00
N PRO A 151 -11.96 -4.73 -20.61
CA PRO A 151 -12.49 -5.60 -19.56
C PRO A 151 -12.69 -7.05 -20.02
N VAL A 152 -11.67 -7.65 -20.66
CA VAL A 152 -11.78 -8.97 -21.29
C VAL A 152 -10.84 -9.97 -20.64
N GLY A 153 -11.41 -11.09 -20.17
CA GLY A 153 -10.68 -12.26 -19.69
C GLY A 153 -10.52 -12.34 -18.16
N ARG A 154 -9.89 -13.43 -17.71
CA ARG A 154 -9.77 -13.78 -16.28
C ARG A 154 -8.78 -12.90 -15.47
N HIS A 155 -7.81 -12.26 -16.13
CA HIS A 155 -6.76 -11.46 -15.47
C HIS A 155 -6.89 -9.96 -15.76
N THR A 156 -8.13 -9.47 -15.94
CA THR A 156 -8.42 -8.07 -16.24
C THR A 156 -7.81 -7.11 -15.22
N ARG A 157 -7.88 -7.42 -13.91
CA ARG A 157 -7.33 -6.56 -12.86
C ARG A 157 -5.81 -6.38 -12.99
N GLN A 158 -5.06 -7.45 -13.21
CA GLN A 158 -3.60 -7.40 -13.33
C GLN A 158 -3.17 -6.69 -14.62
N ARG A 159 -3.89 -6.92 -15.72
CA ARG A 159 -3.64 -6.25 -17.01
C ARG A 159 -3.95 -4.77 -16.96
N ALA A 160 -5.12 -4.40 -16.44
CA ALA A 160 -5.54 -3.01 -16.30
C ALA A 160 -4.59 -2.22 -15.40
N ALA A 161 -4.04 -2.84 -14.35
CA ALA A 161 -3.03 -2.22 -13.49
C ALA A 161 -1.69 -1.92 -14.20
N ALA A 162 -1.30 -2.73 -15.20
CA ALA A 162 -0.06 -2.56 -15.96
C ALA A 162 -0.23 -1.72 -17.24
N ALA A 163 -1.43 -1.65 -17.81
CA ALA A 163 -1.74 -0.92 -19.04
C ALA A 163 -1.25 0.55 -19.08
N PRO A 164 -1.37 1.34 -17.99
CA PRO A 164 -0.86 2.72 -17.96
C PRO A 164 0.66 2.81 -18.18
N ALA A 165 1.43 1.81 -17.74
CA ALA A 165 2.87 1.78 -17.95
C ALA A 165 3.23 1.60 -19.42
N PHE A 166 2.47 0.81 -20.18
CA PHE A 166 2.64 0.67 -21.63
C PHE A 166 2.32 1.97 -22.37
N ALA A 167 1.27 2.68 -21.94
CA ALA A 167 0.91 3.96 -22.52
C ALA A 167 1.97 5.04 -22.27
N ALA A 168 2.50 5.12 -21.05
CA ALA A 168 3.63 5.98 -20.71
C ALA A 168 4.89 5.62 -21.52
N ALA A 169 5.18 4.32 -21.67
CA ALA A 169 6.31 3.84 -22.47
C ALA A 169 6.14 4.20 -23.95
N ALA A 170 4.94 4.07 -24.52
CA ALA A 170 4.66 4.48 -25.88
C ALA A 170 4.86 5.99 -26.08
N ALA A 171 4.38 6.82 -25.16
CA ALA A 171 4.59 8.27 -25.20
C ALA A 171 6.07 8.63 -25.11
N PHE A 172 6.84 7.95 -24.25
CA PHE A 172 8.28 8.14 -24.17
C PHE A 172 8.97 7.78 -25.48
N ALA A 173 8.65 6.62 -26.05
CA ALA A 173 9.25 6.18 -27.32
C ALA A 173 8.93 7.13 -28.48
N ALA A 174 7.72 7.70 -28.51
CA ALA A 174 7.27 8.61 -29.55
C ALA A 174 7.96 9.98 -29.48
N LEU A 175 8.14 10.51 -28.27
CA LEU A 175 8.53 11.91 -28.03
C LEU A 175 10.00 12.09 -27.66
N TYR A 176 10.67 11.02 -27.21
CA TYR A 176 12.07 11.12 -26.82
C TYR A 176 12.96 11.25 -28.05
N GLU A 177 13.71 12.35 -28.08
CA GLU A 177 14.73 12.63 -29.08
C GLU A 177 16.07 12.93 -28.38
N PRO A 178 17.15 12.20 -28.71
CA PRO A 178 18.45 12.42 -28.10
C PRO A 178 18.97 13.85 -28.36
N GLY A 179 19.38 14.55 -27.31
CA GLY A 179 19.99 15.90 -27.41
C GLY A 179 19.01 17.06 -27.27
N VAL A 180 17.69 16.81 -27.23
CA VAL A 180 16.69 17.85 -27.00
C VAL A 180 16.44 18.04 -25.49
N HIS A 181 16.59 19.26 -24.99
CA HIS A 181 16.36 19.65 -23.58
C HIS A 181 14.86 19.80 -23.26
N LEU A 182 14.06 18.76 -23.49
CA LEU A 182 12.61 18.75 -23.20
C LEU A 182 12.20 17.57 -22.32
N LEU A 183 13.14 17.07 -21.52
CA LEU A 183 12.95 15.85 -20.72
C LEU A 183 11.76 15.98 -19.73
N PRO A 184 11.55 17.10 -19.01
CA PRO A 184 10.35 17.26 -18.20
C PRO A 184 9.07 17.16 -19.03
N ALA A 185 8.98 17.87 -20.16
CA ALA A 185 7.80 17.85 -21.01
C ALA A 185 7.46 16.44 -21.53
N ILE A 186 8.48 15.66 -21.91
CA ILE A 186 8.33 14.26 -22.32
C ILE A 186 7.79 13.42 -21.15
N LEU A 187 8.35 13.53 -19.94
CA LEU A 187 7.83 12.81 -18.77
C LEU A 187 6.43 13.27 -18.38
N GLY A 188 6.09 14.54 -18.59
CA GLY A 188 4.73 15.04 -18.44
C GLY A 188 3.77 14.36 -19.41
N ALA A 189 4.14 14.25 -20.68
CA ALA A 189 3.37 13.53 -21.70
C ALA A 189 3.21 12.03 -21.37
N CYS A 190 4.23 11.39 -20.81
CA CYS A 190 4.13 10.03 -20.27
C CYS A 190 3.11 9.94 -19.13
N GLY A 191 3.15 10.90 -18.20
CA GLY A 191 2.23 10.99 -17.06
C GLY A 191 0.77 11.11 -17.47
N ILE A 192 0.45 12.02 -18.40
CA ILE A 192 -0.92 12.19 -18.89
C ILE A 192 -1.38 10.97 -19.71
N SER A 193 -0.49 10.36 -20.50
CA SER A 193 -0.83 9.16 -21.27
C SER A 193 -1.18 7.97 -20.35
N ALA A 194 -0.42 7.78 -19.28
CA ALA A 194 -0.75 6.80 -18.24
C ALA A 194 -2.09 7.13 -17.56
N ALA A 195 -2.34 8.39 -17.20
CA ALA A 195 -3.59 8.80 -16.56
C ALA A 195 -4.81 8.57 -17.45
N VAL A 196 -4.71 8.86 -18.75
CA VAL A 196 -5.79 8.62 -19.73
C VAL A 196 -6.10 7.13 -19.85
N VAL A 197 -5.09 6.28 -20.02
CA VAL A 197 -5.32 4.82 -20.13
C VAL A 197 -5.84 4.21 -18.83
N ALA A 198 -5.38 4.70 -17.68
CA ALA A 198 -5.96 4.34 -16.38
C ALA A 198 -7.42 4.80 -16.25
N GLY A 199 -7.74 6.00 -16.76
CA GLY A 199 -9.11 6.53 -16.83
C GLY A 199 -10.03 5.67 -17.69
N ILE A 200 -9.56 5.24 -18.87
CA ILE A 200 -10.30 4.32 -19.76
C ILE A 200 -10.55 2.98 -19.05
N GLY A 201 -9.50 2.36 -18.49
CA GLY A 201 -9.64 1.10 -17.77
C GLY A 201 -10.62 1.19 -16.59
N ARG A 202 -10.57 2.29 -15.84
CA ARG A 202 -11.48 2.58 -14.73
C ARG A 202 -12.91 2.82 -15.20
N ALA A 203 -13.12 3.54 -16.31
CA ALA A 203 -14.45 3.79 -16.88
C ALA A 203 -15.12 2.51 -17.41
N LEU A 204 -14.33 1.56 -17.89
CA LEU A 204 -14.81 0.25 -18.36
C LEU A 204 -14.95 -0.78 -17.24
N SER A 205 -14.50 -0.49 -16.02
CA SER A 205 -14.52 -1.43 -14.90
C SER A 205 -15.84 -1.38 -14.13
N GLU A 206 -16.47 -2.55 -13.93
CA GLU A 206 -17.70 -2.66 -13.12
C GLU A 206 -17.44 -2.52 -11.61
N HIS A 207 -16.19 -2.72 -11.18
CA HIS A 207 -15.78 -2.66 -9.78
C HIS A 207 -14.78 -1.53 -9.60
N GLY A 208 -14.81 -0.87 -8.43
CA GLY A 208 -13.88 0.22 -8.12
C GLY A 208 -12.42 -0.15 -8.38
N ASP A 209 -11.78 0.51 -9.35
CA ASP A 209 -10.37 0.33 -9.66
C ASP A 209 -9.50 1.27 -8.82
N GLU A 210 -8.98 0.76 -7.70
CA GLU A 210 -8.10 1.50 -6.80
C GLU A 210 -6.75 1.85 -7.44
N VAL A 211 -6.21 0.95 -8.25
CA VAL A 211 -4.89 1.11 -8.86
C VAL A 211 -4.97 2.14 -9.99
N GLY A 212 -6.04 2.09 -10.78
CA GLY A 212 -6.34 3.13 -11.77
C GLY A 212 -6.47 4.52 -11.15
N ALA A 213 -7.11 4.65 -9.98
CA ALA A 213 -7.19 5.94 -9.28
C ALA A 213 -5.81 6.51 -8.89
N VAL A 214 -4.90 5.65 -8.43
CA VAL A 214 -3.51 6.06 -8.12
C VAL A 214 -2.77 6.47 -9.40
N TRP A 215 -2.92 5.73 -10.49
CA TRP A 215 -2.33 6.09 -11.78
C TRP A 215 -2.82 7.43 -12.30
N ILE A 216 -4.12 7.71 -12.19
CA ILE A 216 -4.71 8.99 -12.59
C ILE A 216 -4.12 10.12 -11.73
N ALA A 217 -4.17 9.98 -10.40
CA ALA A 217 -3.68 11.02 -9.50
C ALA A 217 -2.16 11.27 -9.67
N SER A 218 -1.34 10.22 -9.71
CA SER A 218 0.11 10.35 -9.88
C SER A 218 0.47 10.84 -11.29
N GLY A 219 -0.16 10.32 -12.33
CA GLY A 219 0.07 10.73 -13.72
C GLY A 219 -0.29 12.19 -13.97
N LEU A 220 -1.44 12.66 -13.45
CA LEU A 220 -1.83 14.07 -13.50
C LEU A 220 -0.89 14.96 -12.70
N THR A 221 -0.42 14.51 -11.53
CA THR A 221 0.54 15.27 -10.72
C THR A 221 1.87 15.41 -11.46
N VAL A 222 2.39 14.34 -12.05
CA VAL A 222 3.62 14.37 -12.87
C VAL A 222 3.44 15.28 -14.08
N PHE A 223 2.31 15.15 -14.79
CA PHE A 223 1.97 16.04 -15.90
C PHE A 223 1.96 17.51 -15.46
N ALA A 224 1.26 17.86 -14.39
CA ALA A 224 1.19 19.24 -13.92
C ALA A 224 2.58 19.78 -13.51
N CYS A 225 3.37 19.00 -12.78
CA CYS A 225 4.70 19.40 -12.32
C CYS A 225 5.71 19.56 -13.46
N CYS A 226 5.54 18.82 -14.55
CA CYS A 226 6.44 18.88 -15.70
C CYS A 226 5.96 19.85 -16.79
N ALA A 227 4.67 19.87 -17.08
CA ALA A 227 4.09 20.69 -18.15
C ALA A 227 3.96 22.16 -17.76
N LEU A 228 3.58 22.47 -16.50
CA LEU A 228 3.42 23.87 -16.09
C LEU A 228 4.75 24.66 -16.14
N PRO A 229 5.87 24.16 -15.58
CA PRO A 229 7.15 24.85 -15.74
C PRO A 229 7.56 24.99 -17.20
N ALA A 230 7.36 23.95 -18.02
CA ALA A 230 7.69 24.01 -19.45
C ALA A 230 6.85 25.07 -20.19
N LEU A 231 5.55 25.15 -19.93
CA LEU A 231 4.66 26.16 -20.53
C LEU A 231 5.00 27.59 -20.10
N LEU A 232 5.49 27.76 -18.87
CA LEU A 232 5.93 29.05 -18.33
C LEU A 232 7.36 29.41 -18.76
N GLY A 233 8.03 28.58 -19.56
CA GLY A 233 9.42 28.78 -19.97
C GLY A 233 10.40 28.74 -18.79
N TRP A 234 10.06 27.99 -17.74
CA TRP A 234 10.91 27.81 -16.56
C TRP A 234 11.92 26.68 -16.80
N ASP A 235 13.02 26.76 -16.06
CA ASP A 235 14.09 25.77 -16.09
C ASP A 235 13.58 24.40 -15.61
N ASP A 236 14.02 23.34 -16.29
CA ASP A 236 13.74 21.92 -15.99
C ASP A 236 13.91 21.59 -14.50
N ARG A 237 14.88 22.25 -13.83
CA ARG A 237 15.13 22.08 -12.39
C ARG A 237 13.89 22.28 -11.53
N VAL A 238 12.97 23.17 -11.93
CA VAL A 238 11.77 23.50 -11.15
C VAL A 238 10.83 22.29 -11.13
N ALA A 239 10.68 21.60 -12.26
CA ALA A 239 9.87 20.39 -12.35
C ALA A 239 10.42 19.29 -11.41
N TRP A 240 11.72 19.04 -11.44
CA TRP A 240 12.34 18.02 -10.58
C TRP A 240 12.25 18.37 -9.09
N THR A 241 12.42 19.66 -8.76
CA THR A 241 12.26 20.18 -7.40
C THR A 241 10.85 19.93 -6.87
N LEU A 242 9.83 20.27 -7.67
CA LEU A 242 8.42 20.03 -7.32
C LEU A 242 8.13 18.55 -7.13
N LEU A 243 8.62 17.69 -8.03
CA LEU A 243 8.41 16.24 -7.93
C LEU A 243 9.05 15.62 -6.70
N VAL A 244 10.30 15.98 -6.36
CA VAL A 244 10.97 15.50 -5.14
C VAL A 244 10.21 15.97 -3.89
N PHE A 245 9.85 17.26 -3.84
CA PHE A 245 9.13 17.84 -2.71
C PHE A 245 7.73 17.21 -2.53
N LEU A 246 6.96 17.07 -3.61
CA LEU A 246 5.64 16.46 -3.57
C LEU A 246 5.70 14.97 -3.25
N SER A 247 6.75 14.25 -3.66
CA SER A 247 6.95 12.84 -3.29
C SER A 247 7.08 12.69 -1.77
N MET A 248 7.84 13.58 -1.13
CA MET A 248 7.95 13.64 0.33
C MET A 248 6.60 13.96 0.98
N MET A 249 5.86 14.94 0.45
CA MET A 249 4.55 15.32 1.00
C MET A 249 3.48 14.24 0.81
N ALA A 250 3.48 13.55 -0.32
CA ALA A 250 2.54 12.49 -0.63
C ALA A 250 2.60 11.35 0.40
N ALA A 251 3.79 11.05 0.96
CA ALA A 251 3.93 10.06 2.03
C ALA A 251 3.18 10.44 3.32
N ARG A 252 2.77 11.70 3.52
CA ARG A 252 1.96 12.15 4.66
C ARG A 252 0.47 12.19 4.35
N PHE A 253 0.10 12.59 3.13
CA PHE A 253 -1.30 12.77 2.72
C PHE A 253 -1.94 11.50 2.15
N ALA A 254 -1.16 10.54 1.66
CA ALA A 254 -1.73 9.32 1.06
C ALA A 254 -2.64 8.52 2.02
N PRO A 255 -2.32 8.33 3.32
CA PRO A 255 -3.20 7.63 4.23
C PRO A 255 -4.52 8.37 4.49
N SER A 256 -4.48 9.70 4.62
CA SER A 256 -5.70 10.50 4.85
C SER A 256 -6.60 10.53 3.62
N LEU A 257 -6.04 10.53 2.42
CA LEU A 257 -6.81 10.46 1.17
C LEU A 257 -7.34 9.05 0.85
N ALA A 258 -6.70 8.01 1.38
CA ALA A 258 -7.11 6.62 1.17
C ALA A 258 -8.26 6.18 2.09
N ILE A 259 -8.41 6.83 3.24
CA ILE A 259 -9.43 6.53 4.24
C ILE A 259 -10.56 7.55 4.07
N ASP A 260 -11.51 7.20 3.20
CA ASP A 260 -12.77 7.91 3.05
C ASP A 260 -13.81 7.15 3.87
N VAL A 261 -14.03 7.57 5.12
CA VAL A 261 -15.07 6.99 5.98
C VAL A 261 -16.34 7.79 5.73
N PRO A 262 -17.44 7.16 5.26
CA PRO A 262 -18.70 7.86 5.08
C PRO A 262 -19.12 8.56 6.38
N ASP A 263 -19.56 9.81 6.28
CA ASP A 263 -19.94 10.61 7.46
C ASP A 263 -21.04 9.91 8.28
N GLU A 264 -21.90 9.12 7.62
CA GLU A 264 -22.96 8.34 8.25
C GLU A 264 -22.42 7.19 9.13
N ALA A 265 -21.16 6.78 8.94
CA ALA A 265 -20.49 5.77 9.76
C ALA A 265 -19.69 6.36 10.93
N LEU A 266 -19.31 7.65 10.86
CA LEU A 266 -18.60 8.36 11.94
C LEU A 266 -19.56 9.11 12.87
N LEU A 267 -20.68 9.57 12.33
CA LEU A 267 -21.68 10.34 13.04
C LEU A 267 -22.91 9.46 13.25
N ASP A 268 -23.22 9.19 14.50
CA ASP A 268 -24.52 8.65 14.90
C ASP A 268 -25.54 9.77 14.68
N LEU A 269 -26.05 9.87 13.45
CA LEU A 269 -27.02 10.89 13.04
C LEU A 269 -28.28 10.83 13.93
N ASP A 270 -28.61 9.66 14.47
CA ASP A 270 -29.69 9.47 15.44
C ASP A 270 -29.39 10.15 16.79
N ARG A 271 -28.12 10.31 17.16
CA ARG A 271 -27.69 11.05 18.37
C ARG A 271 -27.43 12.54 18.14
N LEU A 272 -27.09 12.96 16.92
CA LEU A 272 -26.90 14.39 16.60
C LEU A 272 -28.20 15.12 16.28
N ALA A 273 -29.28 14.39 15.98
CA ALA A 273 -30.62 14.95 15.81
C ALA A 273 -31.31 15.36 17.13
N VAL A 274 -30.59 15.41 18.26
CA VAL A 274 -31.15 15.71 19.60
C VAL A 274 -31.52 17.20 19.78
N THR A 275 -31.17 18.09 18.86
CA THR A 275 -31.56 19.52 18.92
C THR A 275 -32.70 19.90 17.97
N ALA A 276 -33.10 19.02 17.04
CA ALA A 276 -34.25 19.25 16.18
C ALA A 276 -35.47 18.54 16.77
N TRP A 277 -36.34 19.32 17.40
CA TRP A 277 -37.63 18.85 17.93
C TRP A 277 -38.59 18.57 16.74
N SER A 278 -38.36 17.50 15.99
CA SER A 278 -39.30 17.09 14.94
C SER A 278 -39.28 15.58 14.68
N ALA A 279 -40.47 14.99 14.87
CA ALA A 279 -40.98 13.71 14.38
C ALA A 279 -40.07 12.47 14.54
N ARG A 280 -40.35 11.72 15.61
CA ARG A 280 -39.93 10.32 15.78
C ARG A 280 -40.38 9.49 14.58
N ASP A 281 -39.44 8.87 13.87
CA ASP A 281 -39.77 7.62 13.19
C ASP A 281 -39.71 6.51 14.24
N SER A 282 -40.88 6.12 14.75
CA SER A 282 -41.02 5.01 15.70
C SER A 282 -41.07 3.64 15.00
N GLN A 283 -40.60 3.54 13.75
CA GLN A 283 -40.62 2.26 13.07
C GLN A 283 -39.44 1.36 13.45
N ARG A 284 -39.82 0.32 14.20
CA ARG A 284 -39.14 -0.97 14.44
C ARG A 284 -38.19 -1.04 15.64
N SER A 285 -38.82 -0.89 16.81
CA SER A 285 -38.66 -1.85 17.91
C SER A 285 -38.57 -3.28 17.36
N GLY A 286 -37.38 -3.90 17.42
CA GLY A 286 -37.23 -5.30 16.98
C GLY A 286 -35.84 -5.87 16.67
N ARG A 287 -34.71 -5.22 17.00
CA ARG A 287 -33.39 -5.84 17.28
C ARG A 287 -32.34 -4.72 17.37
N ARG A 288 -31.91 -4.41 18.59
CA ARG A 288 -30.69 -3.70 18.99
C ARG A 288 -30.14 -2.68 17.96
N GLY A 289 -30.41 -1.40 18.22
CA GLY A 289 -29.70 -0.23 17.68
C GLY A 289 -28.21 -0.23 18.10
N ARG A 290 -27.48 -1.18 17.55
CA ARG A 290 -26.03 -1.19 17.49
C ARG A 290 -25.77 -0.82 16.04
N ILE A 291 -25.12 0.32 15.79
CA ILE A 291 -24.47 0.56 14.50
C ILE A 291 -23.42 -0.54 14.37
N VAL A 292 -23.85 -1.70 13.88
CA VAL A 292 -22.96 -2.77 13.48
C VAL A 292 -22.52 -2.33 12.11
N VAL A 293 -21.40 -1.61 12.05
CA VAL A 293 -20.64 -1.53 10.80
C VAL A 293 -20.45 -2.97 10.36
N ALA A 294 -21.15 -3.38 9.31
CA ALA A 294 -21.09 -4.75 8.81
C ALA A 294 -19.62 -5.08 8.58
N GLY A 295 -19.11 -6.15 9.21
CA GLY A 295 -17.69 -6.50 9.14
C GLY A 295 -17.16 -6.51 7.72
N ASP A 296 -17.99 -6.97 6.78
CA ASP A 296 -17.69 -7.00 5.34
C ASP A 296 -17.47 -5.61 4.73
N ALA A 297 -18.19 -4.58 5.17
CA ALA A 297 -18.02 -3.21 4.69
C ALA A 297 -16.68 -2.63 5.18
N MET A 298 -16.35 -2.85 6.45
CA MET A 298 -15.06 -2.46 7.02
C MET A 298 -13.90 -3.21 6.33
N GLU A 299 -14.06 -4.51 6.08
CA GLU A 299 -13.05 -5.31 5.39
C GLU A 299 -12.80 -4.81 3.96
N ARG A 300 -13.86 -4.48 3.21
CA ARG A 300 -13.74 -3.87 1.87
C ARG A 300 -13.03 -2.52 1.94
N LEU A 301 -13.38 -1.66 2.90
CA LEU A 301 -12.74 -0.37 3.10
C LEU A 301 -11.23 -0.52 3.39
N VAL A 302 -10.86 -1.40 4.32
CA VAL A 302 -9.45 -1.65 4.68
C VAL A 302 -8.67 -2.21 3.51
N ARG A 303 -9.24 -3.17 2.76
CA ARG A 303 -8.60 -3.73 1.55
C ARG A 303 -8.40 -2.65 0.48
N ARG A 304 -9.40 -1.79 0.26
CA ARG A 304 -9.34 -0.65 -0.68
C ARG A 304 -8.24 0.34 -0.27
N ALA A 305 -8.27 0.81 0.97
CA ALA A 305 -7.29 1.75 1.50
C ALA A 305 -5.86 1.17 1.45
N SER A 306 -5.69 -0.12 1.77
CA SER A 306 -4.38 -0.78 1.68
C SER A 306 -3.82 -0.82 0.26
N ARG A 307 -4.67 -0.96 -0.76
CA ARG A 307 -4.26 -0.93 -2.17
C ARG A 307 -3.88 0.48 -2.61
N ILE A 308 -4.68 1.48 -2.26
CA ILE A 308 -4.41 2.89 -2.57
C ILE A 308 -3.08 3.31 -1.93
N VAL A 309 -2.88 3.01 -0.65
CA VAL A 309 -1.65 3.35 0.08
C VAL A 309 -0.42 2.64 -0.51
N THR A 310 -0.54 1.36 -0.85
CA THR A 310 0.57 0.63 -1.50
C THR A 310 0.88 1.20 -2.87
N GLY A 311 -0.14 1.49 -3.69
CA GLY A 311 0.03 2.12 -4.99
C GLY A 311 0.68 3.50 -4.88
N ALA A 312 0.22 4.34 -3.96
CA ALA A 312 0.81 5.65 -3.72
C ALA A 312 2.28 5.54 -3.27
N SER A 313 2.61 4.53 -2.46
CA SER A 313 4.00 4.27 -2.04
C SER A 313 4.89 3.84 -3.22
N VAL A 314 4.36 3.08 -4.18
CA VAL A 314 5.07 2.77 -5.44
C VAL A 314 5.28 4.03 -6.26
N ALA A 315 4.25 4.87 -6.40
CA ALA A 315 4.37 6.14 -7.13
C ALA A 315 5.46 7.03 -6.52
N VAL A 316 5.46 7.20 -5.18
CA VAL A 316 6.49 7.95 -4.44
C VAL A 316 7.89 7.37 -4.66
N LEU A 317 8.04 6.04 -4.66
CA LEU A 317 9.32 5.39 -4.96
C LEU A 317 9.81 5.74 -6.37
N VAL A 318 8.95 5.58 -7.38
CA VAL A 318 9.32 5.84 -8.78
C VAL A 318 9.66 7.31 -9.00
N THR A 319 8.82 8.23 -8.52
CA THR A 319 9.04 9.67 -8.67
C THR A 319 10.30 10.13 -7.95
N MET A 320 10.55 9.63 -6.73
CA MET A 320 11.77 9.95 -5.98
C MET A 320 13.03 9.41 -6.67
N ALA A 321 12.99 8.16 -7.14
CA ALA A 321 14.13 7.50 -7.79
C ALA A 321 14.51 8.15 -9.13
N VAL A 322 13.52 8.67 -9.88
CA VAL A 322 13.75 9.35 -11.16
C VAL A 322 14.11 10.83 -10.96
N SER A 323 13.37 11.55 -10.12
CA SER A 323 13.52 13.01 -10.01
C SER A 323 14.77 13.43 -9.24
N SER A 324 15.20 12.65 -8.24
CA SER A 324 16.39 12.97 -7.44
C SER A 324 17.68 13.06 -8.28
N PRO A 325 18.05 12.04 -9.10
CA PRO A 325 19.25 12.14 -9.93
C PRO A 325 19.12 13.19 -11.04
N LEU A 326 17.92 13.43 -11.57
CA LEU A 326 17.69 14.46 -12.59
C LEU A 326 17.89 15.86 -12.00
N LEU A 327 17.30 16.15 -10.84
CA LEU A 327 17.49 17.42 -10.14
C LEU A 327 18.97 17.73 -9.89
N LEU A 328 19.71 16.75 -9.37
CA LEU A 328 21.13 16.90 -9.06
C LEU A 328 22.00 17.09 -10.30
N ARG A 329 21.58 16.59 -11.46
CA ARG A 329 22.28 16.79 -12.74
C ARG A 329 21.97 18.13 -13.39
N THR A 330 20.74 18.64 -13.22
CA THR A 330 20.31 19.91 -13.82
C THR A 330 20.79 21.13 -13.03
N ALA A 331 21.06 20.99 -11.73
CA ALA A 331 21.62 22.07 -10.93
C ALA A 331 23.09 22.31 -11.30
N THR A 332 23.38 23.45 -11.93
CA THR A 332 24.74 23.82 -12.38
C THR A 332 25.34 24.99 -11.61
N ILE A 333 24.52 25.84 -11.00
CA ILE A 333 24.96 27.00 -10.22
C ILE A 333 25.13 26.61 -8.76
N ASP A 334 26.23 27.05 -8.13
CA ASP A 334 26.61 26.65 -6.78
C ASP A 334 25.47 26.76 -5.74
N LEU A 335 24.70 27.86 -5.77
CA LEU A 335 23.57 28.07 -4.87
C LEU A 335 22.43 27.06 -5.11
N ASP A 336 22.07 26.82 -6.36
CA ASP A 336 21.05 25.85 -6.76
C ASP A 336 21.50 24.40 -6.45
N VAL A 337 22.80 24.11 -6.61
CA VAL A 337 23.43 22.82 -6.27
C VAL A 337 23.34 22.54 -4.78
N ILE A 338 23.63 23.52 -3.92
CA ILE A 338 23.48 23.37 -2.47
C ILE A 338 22.01 23.12 -2.12
N GLY A 339 21.09 23.91 -2.68
CA GLY A 339 19.65 23.72 -2.49
C GLY A 339 19.19 22.32 -2.89
N ALA A 340 19.59 21.85 -4.07
CA ALA A 340 19.25 20.53 -4.59
C ALA A 340 19.80 19.39 -3.71
N ARG A 341 21.06 19.48 -3.26
CA ARG A 341 21.68 18.49 -2.36
C ARG A 341 20.95 18.42 -1.03
N CYS A 342 20.67 19.57 -0.42
CA CYS A 342 19.93 19.65 0.84
C CYS A 342 18.51 19.11 0.68
N LEU A 343 17.80 19.48 -0.39
CA LEU A 343 16.44 19.01 -0.65
C LEU A 343 16.39 17.47 -0.75
N VAL A 344 17.25 16.86 -1.57
CA VAL A 344 17.28 15.40 -1.75
C VAL A 344 17.65 14.70 -0.44
N PHE A 345 18.59 15.25 0.34
CA PHE A 345 18.95 14.71 1.65
C PHE A 345 17.78 14.73 2.62
N PHE A 346 17.14 15.89 2.81
CA PHE A 346 16.05 16.04 3.77
C PHE A 346 14.78 15.31 3.33
N ALA A 347 14.45 15.29 2.03
CA ALA A 347 13.34 14.52 1.50
C ALA A 347 13.57 13.00 1.66
N GLY A 348 14.78 12.51 1.37
CA GLY A 348 15.16 11.11 1.58
C GLY A 348 15.06 10.69 3.06
N CYS A 349 15.62 11.49 3.97
CA CYS A 349 15.52 11.27 5.41
C CYS A 349 14.06 11.33 5.91
N SER A 350 13.27 12.28 5.40
CA SER A 350 11.85 12.41 5.75
C SER A 350 11.06 11.15 5.35
N LEU A 351 11.28 10.61 4.15
CA LEU A 351 10.64 9.37 3.70
C LEU A 351 11.03 8.14 4.55
N LEU A 352 12.30 8.03 4.93
CA LEU A 352 12.77 6.97 5.84
C LEU A 352 12.10 7.03 7.21
N LEU A 353 11.96 8.25 7.76
CA LEU A 353 11.28 8.47 9.03
C LEU A 353 9.77 8.26 8.90
N ALA A 354 9.13 8.77 7.85
CA ALA A 354 7.70 8.62 7.60
C ALA A 354 7.29 7.16 7.48
N ALA A 355 8.14 6.28 6.91
CA ALA A 355 7.86 4.85 6.81
C ALA A 355 7.54 4.16 8.16
N ARG A 356 7.90 4.77 9.31
CA ARG A 356 7.59 4.23 10.65
C ARG A 356 6.10 4.35 11.03
N SER A 357 5.39 5.33 10.50
CA SER A 357 3.95 5.51 10.79
C SER A 357 3.09 4.49 10.06
N TYR A 358 3.63 3.87 9.00
CA TYR A 358 2.95 2.86 8.21
C TYR A 358 2.98 1.49 8.89
N ARG A 359 1.79 1.00 9.27
CA ARG A 359 1.62 -0.37 9.81
C ARG A 359 1.75 -1.45 8.72
N HIS A 360 1.35 -1.14 7.48
CA HIS A 360 1.40 -2.07 6.38
C HIS A 360 2.85 -2.31 5.91
N ALA A 361 3.30 -3.58 5.88
CA ALA A 361 4.68 -3.94 5.62
C ALA A 361 5.16 -3.54 4.21
N ALA A 362 4.32 -3.74 3.18
CA ALA A 362 4.69 -3.41 1.81
C ALA A 362 4.91 -1.90 1.62
N ALA A 363 3.95 -1.08 2.04
CA ALA A 363 4.05 0.38 1.97
C ALA A 363 5.27 0.91 2.73
N ARG A 364 5.54 0.36 3.93
CA ARG A 364 6.72 0.68 4.73
C ARG A 364 8.03 0.37 3.99
N VAL A 365 8.15 -0.80 3.35
CA VAL A 365 9.36 -1.16 2.58
C VAL A 365 9.51 -0.24 1.37
N LEU A 366 8.44 0.01 0.63
CA LEU A 366 8.45 0.87 -0.55
C LEU A 366 8.89 2.30 -0.22
N LEU A 367 8.35 2.91 0.85
CA LEU A 367 8.75 4.25 1.29
C LEU A 367 10.22 4.30 1.76
N ARG A 368 10.73 3.21 2.32
CA ARG A 368 12.17 3.14 2.65
C ARG A 368 13.03 3.04 1.42
N LEU A 369 12.65 2.20 0.47
CA LEU A 369 13.34 2.13 -0.82
C LEU A 369 13.30 3.50 -1.52
N ALA A 370 12.20 4.25 -1.38
CA ALA A 370 12.11 5.61 -1.92
C ALA A 370 13.13 6.54 -1.28
N GLY A 371 13.16 6.60 0.07
CA GLY A 371 14.15 7.40 0.80
C GLY A 371 15.60 6.98 0.51
N LEU A 372 15.88 5.67 0.49
CA LEU A 372 17.20 5.14 0.15
C LEU A 372 17.61 5.46 -1.29
N SER A 373 16.68 5.43 -2.24
CA SER A 373 16.98 5.75 -3.65
C SER A 373 17.43 7.21 -3.80
N GLY A 374 16.78 8.14 -3.10
CA GLY A 374 17.19 9.55 -3.08
C GLY A 374 18.56 9.76 -2.46
N LEU A 375 18.81 9.13 -1.30
CA LEU A 375 20.12 9.21 -0.64
C LEU A 375 21.24 8.54 -1.46
N ALA A 376 20.95 7.43 -2.14
CA ALA A 376 21.88 6.78 -3.04
C ALA A 376 22.20 7.66 -4.27
N ALA A 377 21.20 8.33 -4.84
CA ALA A 377 21.41 9.29 -5.93
C ALA A 377 22.29 10.47 -5.49
N LEU A 378 22.06 11.00 -4.28
CA LEU A 378 22.91 12.03 -3.69
C LEU A 378 24.34 11.54 -3.49
N ALA A 379 24.52 10.35 -2.91
CA ALA A 379 25.84 9.75 -2.72
C ALA A 379 26.57 9.57 -4.06
N ALA A 380 25.90 9.03 -5.08
CA ALA A 380 26.46 8.86 -6.41
C ALA A 380 26.85 10.20 -7.05
N HIS A 381 26.01 11.24 -6.92
CA HIS A 381 26.32 12.58 -7.41
C HIS A 381 27.54 13.20 -6.72
N LEU A 382 27.71 13.00 -5.41
CA LEU A 382 28.89 13.48 -4.68
C LEU A 382 30.18 12.73 -5.04
N VAL A 383 30.07 11.48 -5.51
CA VAL A 383 31.23 10.64 -5.88
C VAL A 383 31.68 10.84 -7.32
N VAL A 384 30.73 10.88 -8.26
CA VAL A 384 31.00 10.86 -9.71
C VAL A 384 30.74 12.22 -10.36
N GLY A 385 30.18 13.18 -9.62
CA GLY A 385 29.82 14.50 -10.15
C GLY A 385 31.01 15.41 -10.45
N PRO A 386 30.81 16.45 -11.28
CA PRO A 386 31.82 17.46 -11.57
C PRO A 386 32.20 18.22 -10.29
N GLY A 387 33.50 18.29 -9.99
CA GLY A 387 34.02 18.90 -8.75
C GLY A 387 34.32 17.90 -7.63
N ALA A 388 34.83 16.71 -7.94
CA ALA A 388 35.22 15.68 -6.96
C ALA A 388 36.74 15.67 -6.63
N PRO A 389 37.29 16.60 -5.82
CA PRO A 389 38.64 16.46 -5.26
C PRO A 389 38.67 15.90 -3.82
N HIS A 390 37.60 15.25 -3.32
CA HIS A 390 37.47 14.96 -1.88
C HIS A 390 37.10 13.50 -1.55
N LEU A 391 38.12 12.64 -1.49
CA LEU A 391 38.05 11.28 -0.93
C LEU A 391 37.60 11.27 0.56
N GLY A 392 37.80 12.38 1.29
CA GLY A 392 37.37 12.52 2.69
C GLY A 392 35.86 12.66 2.86
N SER A 393 35.20 13.49 2.05
CA SER A 393 33.74 13.62 2.06
C SER A 393 33.05 12.34 1.60
N PHE A 394 33.69 11.53 0.75
CA PHE A 394 33.22 10.19 0.38
C PHE A 394 33.13 9.26 1.61
N PHE A 395 34.20 9.18 2.41
CA PHE A 395 34.21 8.37 3.63
C PHE A 395 33.11 8.82 4.61
N TYR A 396 32.97 10.13 4.84
CA TYR A 396 31.93 10.63 5.75
C TYR A 396 30.51 10.46 5.20
N ALA A 397 30.28 10.63 3.90
CA ALA A 397 28.96 10.44 3.30
C ALA A 397 28.53 8.97 3.33
N VAL A 398 29.42 8.03 3.01
CA VAL A 398 29.14 6.59 3.05
C VAL A 398 28.94 6.10 4.49
N VAL A 399 29.77 6.56 5.43
CA VAL A 399 29.61 6.24 6.86
C VAL A 399 28.31 6.85 7.42
N ALA A 400 27.94 8.07 7.03
CA ALA A 400 26.69 8.69 7.45
C ALA A 400 25.47 7.98 6.84
N LEU A 401 25.49 7.64 5.55
CA LEU A 401 24.42 6.87 4.91
C LEU A 401 24.29 5.47 5.52
N GLY A 402 25.43 4.82 5.79
CA GLY A 402 25.50 3.53 6.47
C GLY A 402 24.95 3.61 7.90
N ALA A 403 25.28 4.66 8.64
CA ALA A 403 24.76 4.90 9.99
C ALA A 403 23.25 5.19 9.99
N ILE A 404 22.75 5.97 9.01
CA ILE A 404 21.33 6.27 8.84
C ILE A 404 20.56 5.00 8.42
N ALA A 405 21.10 4.21 7.49
CA ALA A 405 20.51 2.94 7.06
C ALA A 405 20.50 1.91 8.20
N LEU A 406 21.59 1.82 8.99
CA LEU A 406 21.70 0.97 10.16
C LEU A 406 20.73 1.41 11.25
N ALA A 407 20.63 2.71 11.53
CA ALA A 407 19.65 3.26 12.47
C ALA A 407 18.21 2.97 12.01
N ALA A 408 17.91 3.14 10.72
CA ALA A 408 16.63 2.80 10.13
C ALA A 408 16.34 1.29 10.20
N ALA A 409 17.33 0.43 10.01
CA ALA A 409 17.16 -1.03 10.15
C ALA A 409 16.92 -1.45 11.61
N VAL A 410 17.74 -0.95 12.55
CA VAL A 410 17.66 -1.26 13.99
C VAL A 410 16.36 -0.75 14.61
N ALA A 411 15.93 0.46 14.25
CA ALA A 411 14.67 1.05 14.68
C ALA A 411 13.43 0.25 14.25
N THR A 412 13.54 -0.55 13.20
CA THR A 412 12.38 -1.07 12.48
C THR A 412 12.13 -2.55 12.63
N GLY A 413 13.10 -3.30 13.16
CA GLY A 413 12.90 -4.69 13.57
C GLY A 413 12.20 -4.85 14.92
N ARG A 414 12.21 -3.84 15.80
CA ARG A 414 11.71 -3.99 17.20
C ARG A 414 10.77 -2.90 17.71
N GLY A 415 10.53 -1.85 16.95
CA GLY A 415 9.86 -0.65 17.45
C GLY A 415 10.73 0.06 18.50
N TRP A 416 10.61 1.38 18.59
CA TRP A 416 11.38 2.13 19.58
C TRP A 416 10.80 1.85 20.96
N ARG A 417 11.44 0.97 21.73
CA ARG A 417 10.98 0.56 23.08
C ARG A 417 10.95 1.71 24.09
N SER A 418 11.52 2.88 23.76
CA SER A 418 11.52 4.08 24.60
C SER A 418 10.76 5.22 23.94
N VAL A 419 9.83 5.80 24.71
CA VAL A 419 9.02 6.98 24.35
C VAL A 419 9.90 8.18 23.98
N TRP A 420 11.05 8.32 24.64
CA TRP A 420 11.99 9.42 24.40
C TRP A 420 12.56 9.40 22.98
N TRP A 421 12.92 8.21 22.49
CA TRP A 421 13.41 8.07 21.13
C TRP A 421 12.32 8.23 20.06
N SER A 422 11.08 7.82 20.36
CA SER A 422 9.93 8.08 19.48
C SER A 422 9.72 9.58 19.27
N ARG A 423 9.73 10.36 20.37
CA ARG A 423 9.61 11.82 20.34
C ARG A 423 10.76 12.48 19.56
N ARG A 424 12.01 12.03 19.77
CA ARG A 424 13.15 12.57 19.01
C ARG A 424 13.03 12.31 17.51
N ALA A 425 12.54 11.15 17.11
CA ALA A 425 12.31 10.84 15.71
C ALA A 425 11.16 11.69 15.11
N GLU A 426 10.13 12.05 15.87
CA GLU A 426 9.09 13.01 15.45
C GLU A 426 9.64 14.43 15.24
N VAL A 427 10.50 14.87 16.15
CA VAL A 427 11.20 16.16 16.03
C VAL A 427 12.11 16.16 14.79
N ALA A 428 12.91 15.10 14.60
CA ALA A 428 13.79 14.96 13.44
C ALA A 428 13.01 14.95 12.12
N GLU A 429 11.85 14.27 12.09
CA GLU A 429 10.99 14.23 10.91
C GLU A 429 10.40 15.61 10.58
N SER A 430 9.99 16.37 11.61
CA SER A 430 9.51 17.75 11.45
C SER A 430 10.62 18.67 10.95
N PHE A 431 11.83 18.57 11.49
CA PHE A 431 12.99 19.32 11.01
C PHE A 431 13.31 18.99 9.55
N CYS A 432 13.36 17.71 9.18
CA CYS A 432 13.59 17.31 7.79
C CYS A 432 12.54 17.90 6.86
N GLY A 433 11.25 17.88 7.24
CA GLY A 433 10.18 18.49 6.47
C GLY A 433 10.36 20.01 6.28
N SER A 434 10.64 20.74 7.35
CA SER A 434 10.85 22.20 7.31
C SER A 434 12.08 22.59 6.48
N PHE A 435 13.20 21.89 6.66
CA PHE A 435 14.40 22.14 5.87
C PHE A 435 14.25 21.72 4.41
N ALA A 436 13.51 20.65 4.11
CA ALA A 436 13.20 20.29 2.74
C ALA A 436 12.37 21.39 2.05
N PHE A 437 11.38 21.97 2.74
CA PHE A 437 10.62 23.11 2.19
C PHE A 437 11.52 24.31 1.89
N ALA A 438 12.34 24.73 2.85
CA ALA A 438 13.29 25.83 2.64
C ALA A 438 14.27 25.54 1.50
N SER A 439 14.78 24.30 1.43
CA SER A 439 15.71 23.86 0.39
C SER A 439 15.05 23.79 -0.99
N ALA A 440 13.74 23.50 -1.07
CA ALA A 440 13.00 23.48 -2.33
C ALA A 440 12.92 24.88 -2.97
N VAL A 441 12.73 25.93 -2.16
CA VAL A 441 12.71 27.31 -2.66
C VAL A 441 14.07 27.70 -3.25
N VAL A 442 15.16 27.28 -2.60
CA VAL A 442 16.53 27.49 -3.08
C VAL A 442 16.80 26.66 -4.34
N ALA A 443 16.47 25.37 -4.35
CA ALA A 443 16.69 24.46 -5.48
C ALA A 443 15.92 24.87 -6.75
N ALA A 444 14.71 25.43 -6.60
CA ALA A 444 13.96 26.00 -7.72
C ALA A 444 14.63 27.27 -8.29
N GLY A 445 15.55 27.89 -7.55
CA GLY A 445 16.25 29.12 -7.90
C GLY A 445 15.38 30.37 -7.78
N VAL A 446 14.42 30.38 -6.84
CA VAL A 446 13.58 31.56 -6.56
C VAL A 446 14.44 32.74 -6.11
N PHE A 447 15.40 32.50 -5.20
CA PHE A 447 16.33 33.53 -4.74
C PHE A 447 17.17 34.11 -5.87
N ARG A 448 17.62 33.25 -6.78
CA ARG A 448 18.36 33.68 -7.97
C ARG A 448 17.53 34.61 -8.83
N ARG A 449 16.27 34.25 -9.14
CA ARG A 449 15.39 35.11 -9.93
C ARG A 449 15.09 36.44 -9.25
N LEU A 450 14.87 36.43 -7.93
CA LEU A 450 14.67 37.66 -7.16
C LEU A 450 15.91 38.55 -7.23
N TRP A 451 17.10 37.98 -7.09
CA TRP A 451 18.36 38.71 -7.20
C TRP A 451 18.53 39.33 -8.60
N GLU A 452 18.34 38.55 -9.65
CA GLU A 452 18.44 38.97 -11.06
C GLU A 452 17.41 40.05 -11.44
N MET A 453 16.26 40.13 -10.76
CA MET A 453 15.27 41.19 -10.97
C MET A 453 15.62 42.50 -10.24
N THR A 454 16.42 42.43 -9.17
CA THR A 454 16.77 43.58 -8.32
C THR A 454 18.13 44.21 -8.63
N SER A 455 19.04 43.44 -9.24
CA SER A 455 20.33 43.92 -9.75
C SER A 455 20.19 44.44 -11.18
#